data_AF-A0A969BZN2-F1
#
_entry.id   AF-A0A969BZN2-F1
#
_cell.length_a   1.000
_cell.length_b   1.000
_cell.length_c   1.000
_cell.angle_alpha   90.00
_cell.angle_beta   90.00
_cell.angle_gamma   90.00
#
_symmetry.space_group_name_H-M   'P 1'
#
loop_
_entity.id
_entity.type
_entity.pdbx_description
1 polymer ?
#
loop_
_entity_poly.entity_id
_entity_poly.type
_entity_poly.pdbx_seq_one_letter_code
_entity_poly.pdbx_strand_id
1 'polypeptide(L)'
;MSPKVIQVEPQANHQLCLQFDNGELRLFDVTPYLTKGIFTELVSPDYFQQVKPFFGGVQWPNEQDFSPDTLYLTSVELRRSPVES
;
A
#
# COMPACT_ATOMS: atom_id res chain seq x y z
N MET A 1 14.47 9.91 -5.68
CA MET A 1 14.04 8.77 -4.83
C MET A 1 12.62 9.06 -4.40
N SER A 2 11.74 8.06 -4.50
CA SER A 2 10.40 8.20 -3.95
C SER A 2 10.44 8.24 -2.42
N PRO A 3 9.49 8.93 -1.77
CA PRO A 3 9.31 8.89 -0.32
C PRO A 3 9.20 7.46 0.20
N LYS A 4 9.58 7.24 1.45
CA LYS A 4 9.56 5.90 2.07
C LYS A 4 8.27 5.71 2.86
N VAL A 5 7.69 4.52 2.77
CA VAL A 5 6.56 4.12 3.62
C VAL A 5 7.05 3.94 5.06
N ILE A 6 6.45 4.71 5.97
CA ILE A 6 6.72 4.63 7.41
C ILE A 6 5.60 3.89 8.16
N GLN A 7 4.39 3.90 7.62
CA GLN A 7 3.24 3.17 8.17
C GLN A 7 2.37 2.66 7.02
N VAL A 8 1.80 1.48 7.22
CA VAL A 8 0.84 0.84 6.31
C VAL A 8 -0.33 0.32 7.11
N GLU A 9 -1.54 0.59 6.63
CA GLU A 9 -2.77 0.06 7.17
C GLU A 9 -3.55 -0.64 6.05
N PRO A 10 -3.75 -1.96 6.14
CA PRO A 10 -4.60 -2.68 5.20
C PRO A 10 -6.06 -2.25 5.38
N GLN A 11 -6.73 -1.98 4.28
CA GLN A 11 -8.12 -1.57 4.21
C GLN A 11 -8.97 -2.67 3.57
N ALA A 12 -10.29 -2.54 3.73
CA ALA A 12 -11.24 -3.36 2.97
C ALA A 12 -11.03 -3.17 1.46
N ASN A 13 -11.40 -4.17 0.65
CA ASN A 13 -11.24 -4.18 -0.81
C ASN A 13 -9.78 -4.24 -1.30
N HIS A 14 -8.87 -4.86 -0.53
CA HIS A 14 -7.47 -5.05 -0.94
C HIS A 14 -6.73 -3.75 -1.23
N GLN A 15 -7.04 -2.71 -0.47
CA GLN A 15 -6.37 -1.42 -0.53
C GLN A 15 -5.40 -1.25 0.64
N LEU A 16 -4.34 -0.47 0.44
CA LEU A 16 -3.39 -0.09 1.48
C LEU A 16 -3.43 1.41 1.67
N CYS A 17 -3.68 1.85 2.91
CA CYS A 17 -3.44 3.21 3.32
C CYS A 17 -1.97 3.33 3.72
N LEU A 18 -1.23 4.20 3.04
CA LEU A 18 0.21 4.37 3.17
C LEU A 18 0.50 5.74 3.73
N GLN A 19 1.31 5.81 4.78
CA GLN A 19 1.93 7.04 5.24
C GLN A 19 3.39 7.06 4.79
N PHE A 20 3.75 8.13 4.11
CA PHE A 20 5.11 8.37 3.64
C PHE A 20 5.88 9.29 4.60
N ASP A 21 7.21 9.19 4.60
CA ASP A 21 8.11 10.01 5.42
C ASP A 21 8.06 11.51 5.09
N ASN A 22 7.53 11.88 3.93
CA ASN A 22 7.27 13.26 3.55
C ASN A 22 5.93 13.82 4.10
N GLY A 23 5.18 13.03 4.87
CA GLY A 23 3.91 13.41 5.49
C GLY A 23 2.68 13.15 4.62
N GLU A 24 2.83 12.67 3.39
CA GLU A 24 1.70 12.34 2.53
C GLU A 24 1.02 11.04 2.98
N LEU A 25 -0.31 11.05 2.90
CA LEU A 25 -1.14 9.86 3.01
C LEU A 25 -1.63 9.51 1.61
N ARG A 26 -1.45 8.25 1.20
CA ARG A 26 -1.87 7.79 -0.13
C ARG A 26 -2.55 6.43 -0.04
N LEU A 27 -3.49 6.17 -0.92
CA LEU A 27 -4.22 4.92 -1.03
C LEU A 27 -3.72 4.14 -2.25
N PHE A 28 -3.24 2.92 -2.02
CA PHE A 28 -2.76 2.03 -3.07
C PHE A 28 -3.73 0.86 -3.25
N ASP A 29 -4.16 0.61 -4.48
CA ASP A 29 -5.07 -0.49 -4.82
C ASP A 29 -4.28 -1.71 -5.29
N VAL A 30 -4.39 -2.82 -4.56
CA VAL A 30 -3.68 -4.07 -4.85
C VAL A 30 -4.50 -4.97 -5.78
N THR A 31 -5.79 -4.70 -5.97
CA THR A 31 -6.72 -5.45 -6.84
C THR A 31 -6.15 -5.83 -8.21
N PRO A 32 -5.53 -4.92 -9.00
CA PRO A 32 -4.99 -5.26 -10.32
C PRO A 32 -3.80 -6.23 -10.30
N TYR A 33 -3.22 -6.50 -9.13
CA TYR A 33 -2.11 -7.43 -8.94
C TYR A 33 -2.57 -8.81 -8.44
N LEU A 34 -3.76 -8.92 -7.85
CA LEU A 34 -4.26 -10.16 -7.23
C LEU A 34 -4.36 -11.35 -8.20
N THR A 35 -4.46 -11.10 -9.51
CA THR A 35 -4.53 -12.15 -10.54
C THR A 35 -3.17 -12.55 -11.09
N LYS A 36 -2.07 -11.96 -10.60
CA LYS A 36 -0.72 -12.12 -11.15
C LYS A 36 0.18 -12.95 -10.23
N GLY A 37 0.45 -14.18 -10.62
CA GLY A 37 1.51 -15.02 -10.03
C GLY A 37 1.45 -15.10 -8.50
N ILE A 38 2.53 -14.68 -7.85
CA ILE A 38 2.72 -14.76 -6.38
C ILE A 38 1.76 -13.88 -5.57
N PHE A 39 1.07 -12.92 -6.20
CA PHE A 39 0.12 -12.03 -5.53
C PHE A 39 -1.27 -12.64 -5.34
N THR A 40 -1.51 -13.85 -5.86
CA THR A 40 -2.77 -14.57 -5.66
C THR A 40 -3.03 -14.91 -4.19
N GLU A 41 -1.99 -15.02 -3.36
CA GLU A 41 -2.12 -15.23 -1.91
C GLU A 41 -2.73 -14.02 -1.19
N LEU A 42 -2.56 -12.82 -1.75
CA LEU A 42 -3.12 -11.57 -1.22
C LEU A 42 -4.65 -11.52 -1.31
N VAL A 43 -5.29 -12.43 -2.05
CA VAL A 43 -6.75 -12.54 -2.10
C VAL A 43 -7.30 -12.88 -0.71
N SER A 44 -6.57 -13.67 0.08
CA SER A 44 -6.97 -14.03 1.44
C SER A 44 -6.89 -12.81 2.37
N PRO A 45 -8.00 -12.36 2.98
CA PRO A 45 -8.00 -11.20 3.88
C PRO A 45 -7.07 -11.39 5.09
N ASP A 46 -7.00 -12.59 5.66
CA ASP A 46 -6.11 -12.90 6.79
C ASP A 46 -4.62 -12.82 6.39
N TYR A 47 -4.30 -13.17 5.15
CA TYR A 47 -2.94 -13.02 4.64
C TYR A 47 -2.63 -11.56 4.31
N PHE A 48 -3.56 -10.87 3.65
CA PHE A 48 -3.41 -9.46 3.26
C PHE A 48 -3.14 -8.55 4.46
N GLN A 49 -3.77 -8.82 5.60
CA GLN A 49 -3.59 -8.06 6.83
C GLN A 49 -2.17 -8.16 7.45
N GLN A 50 -1.36 -9.13 7.02
CA GLN A 50 0.01 -9.31 7.52
C GLN A 50 1.04 -8.38 6.86
N VAL A 51 0.58 -7.43 6.03
CA VAL A 51 1.42 -6.42 5.41
C VAL A 51 2.19 -5.60 6.46
N LYS A 52 3.46 -5.33 6.19
CA LYS A 52 4.31 -4.49 7.05
C LYS A 52 5.23 -3.59 6.23
N PRO A 53 5.68 -2.44 6.76
CA PRO A 53 6.71 -1.65 6.09
C PRO A 53 8.03 -2.43 6.01
N PHE A 54 8.71 -2.37 4.87
CA PHE A 54 9.97 -3.08 4.64
C PHE A 54 10.85 -2.34 3.63
N PHE A 55 12.08 -1.97 4.04
CA PHE A 55 13.04 -1.21 3.21
C PHE A 55 12.47 0.03 2.50
N GLY A 56 11.51 0.70 3.13
CA GLY A 56 10.82 1.88 2.57
C GLY A 56 9.63 1.56 1.66
N GLY A 57 9.38 0.29 1.34
CA GLY A 57 8.15 -0.20 0.72
C GLY A 57 7.29 -0.98 1.71
N VAL A 58 6.54 -1.95 1.19
CA VAL A 58 5.76 -2.90 2.02
C VAL A 58 6.06 -4.34 1.61
N GLN A 59 5.90 -5.28 2.54
CA GLN A 59 6.14 -6.70 2.31
C GLN A 59 5.13 -7.58 3.08
N TRP A 60 4.83 -8.76 2.52
CA TRP A 60 4.09 -9.86 3.14
C TRP A 60 5.00 -11.03 3.54
N PRO A 61 4.54 -11.97 4.40
CA PRO A 61 5.36 -13.07 4.91
C PRO A 61 6.07 -13.94 3.85
N ASN A 62 5.43 -14.21 2.70
CA ASN A 62 6.01 -15.01 1.61
C ASN A 62 6.79 -14.14 0.61
N GLU A 63 7.46 -13.11 1.12
CA GLU A 63 8.39 -12.25 0.38
C GLU A 63 7.77 -11.40 -0.75
N GLN A 64 6.45 -11.41 -0.94
CA GLN A 64 5.82 -10.46 -1.86
C GLN A 64 6.03 -9.04 -1.33
N ASP A 65 6.54 -8.16 -2.18
CA ASP A 65 6.80 -6.78 -1.82
C ASP A 65 6.37 -5.79 -2.90
N PHE A 66 6.14 -4.55 -2.48
CA PHE A 66 6.03 -3.41 -3.37
C PHE A 66 7.07 -2.36 -2.98
N SER A 67 7.85 -1.94 -3.97
CA SER A 67 8.84 -0.87 -3.81
C SER A 67 8.20 0.48 -3.50
N PRO A 68 8.89 1.39 -2.79
CA PRO A 68 8.41 2.76 -2.55
C PRO A 68 8.02 3.49 -3.83
N ASP A 69 8.77 3.30 -4.92
CA ASP A 69 8.49 3.94 -6.21
C ASP A 69 7.17 3.45 -6.80
N THR A 70 6.91 2.14 -6.80
CA THR A 70 5.62 1.59 -7.24
C THR A 70 4.49 2.15 -6.40
N LEU A 71 4.62 2.08 -5.07
CA LEU A 71 3.60 2.55 -4.15
C LEU A 71 3.31 4.04 -4.33
N TYR A 72 4.34 4.87 -4.48
CA TYR A 72 4.17 6.33 -4.62
C TYR A 72 3.59 6.72 -5.99
N LEU A 73 4.07 6.11 -7.08
CA LEU A 73 3.66 6.46 -8.44
C LEU A 73 2.25 5.99 -8.82
N THR A 74 1.78 4.90 -8.20
CA THR A 74 0.50 4.26 -8.56
C THR A 74 -0.58 4.44 -7.49
N SER A 75 -0.26 5.02 -6.33
CA SER A 75 -1.23 5.39 -5.32
C SER A 75 -1.85 6.75 -5.55
N VAL A 76 -3.07 6.91 -5.04
CA VAL A 76 -3.82 8.16 -5.06
C VAL A 76 -3.57 8.90 -3.75
N GLU A 77 -3.16 10.17 -3.84
CA GLU A 77 -3.01 11.03 -2.66
C GLU A 77 -4.36 11.22 -1.97
N LEU A 78 -4.44 10.87 -0.69
CA LEU A 78 -5.60 11.11 0.15
C LEU A 78 -5.56 12.58 0.60
N ARG A 79 -5.93 13.48 -0.32
CA ARG A 79 -6.20 14.86 0.07
C ARG A 79 -7.47 14.86 0.91
N ARG A 80 -7.38 15.32 2.16
CA ARG A 80 -8.57 15.83 2.84
C ARG A 80 -9.14 16.91 1.93
N SER A 81 -10.34 16.69 1.40
CA SER A 81 -11.09 17.77 0.76
C SER A 81 -11.06 18.96 1.73
N PRO A 82 -10.78 20.19 1.26
CA PRO A 82 -11.16 21.33 2.07
C PRO A 82 -12.65 21.14 2.33
N VAL A 83 -13.04 21.08 3.60
CA VAL A 83 -14.44 21.25 3.96
C VAL A 83 -14.79 22.64 3.46
N GLU A 84 -15.43 22.72 2.28
CA GLU A 84 -16.07 23.95 1.83
C GLU A 84 -17.11 24.28 2.90
N SER A 85 -16.81 25.32 3.67
CA SER A 85 -17.68 25.91 4.71
C SER A 85 -18.51 27.02 4.10
#